data_AF-A0A523XTV7-F1
#
_entry.id   AF-A0A523XTV7-F1
#
_cell.length_a   1.000
_cell.length_b   1.000
_cell.length_c   1.000
_cell.angle_alpha   90.00
_cell.angle_beta   90.00
_cell.angle_gamma   90.00
#
_symmetry.space_group_name_H-M   'P 1'
#
loop_
_entity.id
_entity.type
_entity.pdbx_description
1 polymer ?
#
loop_
_entity_poly.entity_id
_entity_poly.type
_entity_poly.pdbx_seq_one_letter_code
_entity_poly.pdbx_strand_id
1 'polypeptide(L)'
;MPDYAFGILNVDLNSGVTSHSEVALKDIRAFLGGSSLGAQILFPWLRADLDPLSPEAPLLFLTGPMTGTMGTSVGRYVICAKSPATKLWGESNVGGYFGPELRSTGYDGLLISGRASDPVYLWIHEGEVDMRPADHLWGICDTYETQVRIKEELNDQLVRVACIGLAGENVLPIALILCDQGRVAGRTGMGAVMGSKNLKAIAVRGRRPIPVTHPDRFRISRRRENINLRNDNYSRAAREVGTAGAMEYFHYLGDVPTHYYTHGIFKGVEKISGITVAETILSGVSTCHGCVIACGRVVRLKDGRDRKGPEYETIAGFGPNLGIDDISAITMLGDLCDRYGMDTISISNVIGLAFYLYMEGILTEADTDGAPLIWGDMEIIERLVHQTVHREGLGGLLAKGSKALAEHFNVPEIAAQVNGLEVAYHDPRGASGMALVYATSPRGACHNQSDYFMVDTFGHTIEEIGINFYPRQGGAEKATNVARLQDWRTLCNALVLCNFANVPPESVLELINDVTGFDYNLDELVAIGERGWNLKRLINHRLGLTGENDRLPGHLLKPLPDGGSAGYVPPFKEMLAAYYQARGWDPETGRPTSERLESLDLTEWISDNWTD
;
A
#
# COMPACT_ATOMS: atom_id res chain seq x y z
N MET A 1 -16.68 3.26 31.19
CA MET A 1 -16.21 3.67 29.84
C MET A 1 -17.29 3.23 28.87
N PRO A 2 -17.60 4.00 27.83
CA PRO A 2 -18.63 3.58 26.88
C PRO A 2 -18.20 2.25 26.23
N ASP A 3 -19.18 1.49 25.74
CA ASP A 3 -19.09 0.14 25.17
C ASP A 3 -18.24 0.06 23.87
N TYR A 4 -17.04 0.66 23.86
CA TYR A 4 -16.10 0.60 22.75
C TYR A 4 -15.35 -0.73 22.83
N ALA A 5 -15.91 -1.74 22.15
CA ALA A 5 -15.29 -3.04 21.95
C ALA A 5 -14.80 -3.15 20.50
N PHE A 6 -13.69 -3.87 20.31
CA PHE A 6 -13.15 -4.18 18.98
C PHE A 6 -13.22 -5.70 18.80
N GLY A 7 -14.13 -6.16 17.94
CA GLY A 7 -14.41 -7.57 17.72
C GLY A 7 -13.74 -8.11 16.47
N ILE A 8 -13.13 -9.29 16.56
CA ILE A 8 -12.50 -9.98 15.42
C ILE A 8 -13.23 -11.30 15.19
N LEU A 9 -13.71 -11.49 13.98
CA LEU A 9 -14.20 -12.77 13.49
C LEU A 9 -13.01 -13.62 13.06
N ASN A 10 -12.84 -14.79 13.66
CA ASN A 10 -11.81 -15.76 13.29
C ASN A 10 -12.42 -16.85 12.44
N VAL A 11 -11.77 -17.18 11.33
CA VAL A 11 -12.18 -18.25 10.41
C VAL A 11 -11.00 -19.18 10.17
N ASP A 12 -11.17 -20.46 10.50
CA ASP A 12 -10.24 -21.53 10.12
C ASP A 12 -10.76 -22.25 8.88
N LEU A 13 -10.07 -22.06 7.76
CA LEU A 13 -10.45 -22.65 6.48
C LEU A 13 -10.22 -24.16 6.39
N ASN A 14 -9.43 -24.75 7.29
CA ASN A 14 -9.26 -26.21 7.32
C ASN A 14 -10.56 -26.90 7.77
N SER A 15 -11.20 -26.34 8.79
CA SER A 15 -12.36 -26.94 9.47
C SER A 15 -13.68 -26.24 9.15
N GLY A 16 -13.64 -25.02 8.61
CA GLY A 16 -14.79 -24.13 8.47
C GLY A 16 -15.29 -23.56 9.81
N VAL A 17 -14.57 -23.81 10.91
CA VAL A 17 -14.97 -23.32 12.25
C VAL A 17 -14.75 -21.82 12.34
N THR A 18 -15.76 -21.14 12.87
CA THR A 18 -15.69 -19.72 13.18
C THR A 18 -15.73 -19.48 14.69
N SER A 19 -15.02 -18.45 15.13
CA SER A 19 -15.04 -18.00 16.51
C SER A 19 -14.90 -16.48 16.59
N HIS A 20 -15.16 -15.92 17.76
CA HIS A 20 -15.06 -14.49 18.01
C HIS A 20 -14.02 -14.22 19.09
N SER A 21 -13.17 -13.23 18.87
CA SER A 21 -12.22 -12.73 19.86
C SER A 21 -12.36 -11.22 20.02
N GLU A 22 -12.34 -10.77 21.27
CA GLU A 22 -12.34 -9.35 21.61
C GLU A 22 -10.92 -8.87 21.89
N VAL A 23 -10.59 -7.68 21.41
CA VAL A 23 -9.32 -7.02 21.73
C VAL A 23 -9.46 -6.30 23.07
N ALA A 24 -8.45 -6.43 23.93
CA ALA A 24 -8.46 -5.76 25.22
C ALA A 24 -8.44 -4.23 25.04
N LEU A 25 -9.21 -3.52 25.87
CA LEU A 25 -9.33 -2.06 25.78
C LEU A 25 -7.98 -1.34 25.90
N LYS A 26 -7.04 -1.89 26.69
CA LYS A 26 -5.67 -1.36 26.80
C LYS A 26 -4.94 -1.35 25.46
N ASP A 27 -5.12 -2.38 24.64
CA ASP A 27 -4.42 -2.55 23.35
C ASP A 27 -5.09 -1.67 22.29
N ILE A 28 -6.42 -1.55 22.34
CA ILE A 28 -7.16 -0.57 21.55
C ILE A 28 -6.70 0.84 21.89
N ARG A 29 -6.51 1.19 23.17
CA ARG A 29 -6.01 2.52 23.55
C ARG A 29 -4.56 2.74 23.08
N ALA A 30 -3.72 1.73 23.15
CA ALA A 30 -2.30 1.83 22.79
C ALA A 30 -2.05 1.89 21.27
N PHE A 31 -2.90 1.25 20.46
CA PHE A 31 -2.67 1.07 19.01
C PHE A 31 -3.85 1.47 18.11
N LEU A 32 -5.00 1.86 18.68
CA LEU A 32 -6.25 2.27 18.02
C LEU A 32 -6.93 1.20 17.16
N GLY A 33 -6.30 0.79 16.07
CA GLY A 33 -6.87 -0.08 15.05
C GLY A 33 -5.92 -0.27 13.88
N GLY A 34 -6.47 -0.68 12.74
CA GLY A 34 -5.78 -0.70 11.46
C GLY A 34 -4.40 -1.38 11.52
N SER A 35 -3.40 -0.74 10.91
CA SER A 35 -2.09 -1.40 10.75
C SER A 35 -1.33 -1.64 12.06
N SER A 36 -1.45 -0.71 13.02
CA SER A 36 -0.70 -0.78 14.28
C SER A 36 -1.29 -1.84 15.21
N LEU A 37 -2.62 -1.88 15.34
CA LEU A 37 -3.26 -2.96 16.08
C LEU A 37 -3.09 -4.30 15.36
N GLY A 38 -3.08 -4.32 14.03
CA GLY A 38 -2.77 -5.52 13.26
C GLY A 38 -1.36 -6.06 13.55
N ALA A 39 -0.37 -5.18 13.72
CA ALA A 39 0.99 -5.58 14.08
C ALA A 39 1.02 -6.21 15.49
N GLN A 40 0.32 -5.60 16.44
CA GLN A 40 0.16 -6.11 17.81
C GLN A 40 -0.50 -7.50 17.82
N ILE A 41 -1.61 -7.65 17.12
CA ILE A 41 -2.37 -8.90 17.03
C ILE A 41 -1.51 -9.99 16.39
N LEU A 42 -0.83 -9.70 15.27
CA LEU A 42 -0.11 -10.73 14.53
C LEU A 42 1.27 -11.06 15.10
N PHE A 43 1.82 -10.23 15.98
CA PHE A 43 3.15 -10.42 16.56
C PHE A 43 3.47 -11.87 17.01
N PRO A 44 2.58 -12.60 17.71
CA PRO A 44 2.86 -13.98 18.13
C PRO A 44 3.12 -14.96 16.97
N TRP A 45 2.47 -14.73 15.82
CA TRP A 45 2.61 -15.56 14.62
C TRP A 45 3.85 -15.20 13.81
N LEU A 46 4.24 -13.92 13.79
CA LEU A 46 5.28 -13.40 12.89
C LEU A 46 6.69 -13.75 13.37
N ARG A 47 7.06 -15.00 13.14
CA ARG A 47 8.38 -15.56 13.43
C ARG A 47 9.18 -15.76 12.14
N ALA A 48 10.51 -15.80 12.26
CA ALA A 48 11.41 -16.00 11.12
C ALA A 48 11.10 -17.29 10.33
N ASP A 49 10.78 -18.38 11.03
CA ASP A 49 10.47 -19.70 10.49
C ASP A 49 9.08 -19.82 9.83
N LEU A 50 8.17 -18.86 10.06
CA LEU A 50 6.84 -18.89 9.44
C LEU A 50 6.95 -18.71 7.93
N ASP A 51 6.53 -19.70 7.15
CA ASP A 51 6.31 -19.51 5.72
C ASP A 51 5.05 -18.65 5.50
N PRO A 52 5.12 -17.48 4.85
CA PRO A 52 3.96 -16.63 4.59
C PRO A 52 2.84 -17.29 3.76
N LEU A 53 3.13 -18.40 3.07
CA LEU A 53 2.17 -19.12 2.22
C LEU A 53 1.65 -20.41 2.87
N SER A 54 2.02 -20.68 4.12
CA SER A 54 1.57 -21.85 4.87
C SER A 54 0.10 -21.73 5.32
N PRO A 55 -0.60 -22.84 5.59
CA PRO A 55 -1.92 -22.81 6.21
C PRO A 55 -1.94 -22.05 7.55
N GLU A 56 -0.87 -22.10 8.32
CA GLU A 56 -0.74 -21.44 9.63
C GLU A 56 -0.52 -19.92 9.51
N ALA A 57 -0.09 -19.43 8.35
CA ALA A 57 0.14 -18.00 8.15
C ALA A 57 -1.18 -17.21 8.31
N PRO A 58 -1.23 -16.18 9.17
CA PRO A 58 -2.43 -15.40 9.36
C PRO A 58 -2.64 -14.42 8.20
N LEU A 59 -3.90 -14.20 7.82
CA LEU A 59 -4.33 -13.11 6.95
C LEU A 59 -5.38 -12.29 7.70
N LEU A 60 -5.01 -11.08 8.12
CA LEU A 60 -5.86 -10.22 8.95
C LEU A 60 -6.39 -9.03 8.15
N PHE A 61 -7.70 -8.89 8.09
CA PHE A 61 -8.38 -7.68 7.64
C PHE A 61 -8.75 -6.87 8.87
N LEU A 62 -8.36 -5.60 8.93
CA LEU A 62 -8.64 -4.75 10.07
C LEU A 62 -9.15 -3.38 9.65
N THR A 63 -10.23 -2.95 10.29
CA THR A 63 -10.75 -1.59 10.18
C THR A 63 -10.11 -0.69 11.25
N GLY A 64 -10.47 0.58 11.26
CA GLY A 64 -10.07 1.51 12.33
C GLY A 64 -11.29 2.14 13.00
N PRO A 65 -11.06 2.89 14.09
CA PRO A 65 -12.14 3.46 14.90
C PRO A 65 -13.18 4.27 14.13
N MET A 66 -12.76 4.95 13.07
CA MET A 66 -13.65 5.79 12.28
C MET A 66 -14.26 5.07 11.05
N THR A 67 -13.81 3.86 10.71
CA THR A 67 -14.24 3.17 9.49
C THR A 67 -15.76 3.00 9.46
N GLY A 68 -16.39 3.36 8.34
CA GLY A 68 -17.83 3.18 8.16
C GLY A 68 -18.71 4.19 8.91
N THR A 69 -18.14 5.04 9.77
CA THR A 69 -18.85 6.22 10.29
C THR A 69 -19.12 7.22 9.15
N MET A 70 -19.78 8.34 9.48
CA MET A 70 -19.95 9.48 8.57
C MET A 70 -18.80 10.52 8.67
N GLY A 71 -17.66 10.09 9.19
CA GLY A 71 -16.42 10.87 9.27
C GLY A 71 -15.80 11.11 7.91
N THR A 72 -14.74 11.91 7.87
CA THR A 72 -14.19 12.38 6.60
C THR A 72 -13.19 11.39 6.01
N SER A 73 -13.50 10.82 4.84
CA SER A 73 -12.61 9.89 4.11
C SER A 73 -12.22 8.62 4.89
N VAL A 74 -13.17 8.06 5.63
CA VAL A 74 -13.01 6.90 6.54
C VAL A 74 -13.55 5.61 5.94
N GLY A 75 -13.41 5.44 4.63
CA GLY A 75 -13.83 4.24 3.90
C GLY A 75 -12.76 3.17 3.77
N ARG A 76 -11.63 3.28 4.49
CA ARG A 76 -10.49 2.38 4.33
C ARG A 76 -10.47 1.28 5.39
N TYR A 77 -9.69 0.26 5.07
CA TYR A 77 -9.27 -0.83 5.93
C TYR A 77 -7.85 -1.26 5.51
N VAL A 78 -7.22 -2.10 6.32
CA VAL A 78 -5.89 -2.67 6.04
C VAL A 78 -5.96 -4.19 5.99
N ILE A 79 -5.10 -4.79 5.19
CA ILE A 79 -4.86 -6.23 5.16
C ILE A 79 -3.42 -6.47 5.59
N CYS A 80 -3.20 -7.29 6.62
CA CYS A 80 -1.90 -7.54 7.21
C CYS A 80 -1.56 -9.03 7.23
N ALA A 81 -0.30 -9.35 6.94
CA ALA A 81 0.27 -10.70 7.01
C ALA A 81 1.81 -10.63 7.01
N LYS A 82 2.49 -11.79 7.11
CA LYS A 82 3.88 -11.88 6.66
C LYS A 82 3.89 -11.77 5.14
N SER A 83 4.62 -10.81 4.59
CA SER A 83 4.65 -10.55 3.15
C SER A 83 5.37 -11.67 2.40
N PRO A 84 4.77 -12.33 1.38
CA PRO A 84 5.48 -13.29 0.55
C PRO A 84 6.57 -12.67 -0.32
N ALA A 85 6.44 -11.37 -0.66
CA ALA A 85 7.43 -10.62 -1.44
C ALA A 85 8.69 -10.28 -0.63
N THR A 86 8.51 -9.79 0.60
CA THR A 86 9.62 -9.25 1.41
C THR A 86 10.07 -10.20 2.53
N LYS A 87 9.23 -11.17 2.90
CA LYS A 87 9.37 -12.02 4.10
C LYS A 87 9.36 -11.25 5.42
N LEU A 88 9.02 -9.98 5.39
CA LEU A 88 8.90 -9.06 6.53
C LEU A 88 7.43 -8.78 6.85
N TRP A 89 7.18 -7.81 7.74
CA TRP A 89 5.86 -7.22 7.94
C TRP A 89 5.24 -6.77 6.60
N GLY A 90 4.02 -7.22 6.34
CA GLY A 90 3.21 -6.81 5.20
C GLY A 90 1.91 -6.17 5.70
N GLU A 91 1.61 -4.99 5.17
CA GLU A 91 0.32 -4.32 5.36
C GLU A 91 -0.11 -3.74 4.02
N SER A 92 -1.39 -3.72 3.69
CA SER A 92 -1.86 -3.12 2.44
C SER A 92 -3.18 -2.40 2.68
N ASN A 93 -3.18 -1.09 2.48
CA ASN A 93 -4.31 -0.22 2.76
C ASN A 93 -5.15 -0.05 1.51
N VAL A 94 -6.47 -0.16 1.65
CA VAL A 94 -7.42 -0.09 0.54
C VAL A 94 -8.68 0.66 0.97
N GLY A 95 -9.23 1.44 0.04
CA GLY A 95 -10.46 2.20 0.24
C GLY A 95 -11.71 1.45 -0.21
N GLY A 96 -12.70 2.21 -0.68
CA GLY A 96 -13.97 1.67 -1.16
C GLY A 96 -15.03 1.62 -0.07
N TYR A 97 -15.77 0.51 -0.06
CA TYR A 97 -16.94 0.27 0.77
C TYR A 97 -16.88 -1.08 1.49
N PHE A 98 -15.98 -1.99 1.10
CA PHE A 98 -15.80 -3.29 1.76
C PHE A 98 -15.52 -3.16 3.27
N GLY A 99 -14.56 -2.33 3.69
CA GLY A 99 -14.22 -2.14 5.11
C GLY A 99 -15.42 -1.66 5.97
N PRO A 100 -16.11 -0.56 5.56
CA PRO A 100 -17.37 -0.15 6.16
C PRO A 100 -18.43 -1.26 6.25
N GLU A 101 -18.64 -2.00 5.16
CA GLU A 101 -19.65 -3.05 5.10
C GLU A 101 -19.30 -4.23 6.02
N LEU A 102 -18.02 -4.63 6.08
CA LEU A 102 -17.50 -5.60 7.04
C LEU A 102 -17.80 -5.14 8.47
N ARG A 103 -17.50 -3.88 8.81
CA ARG A 103 -17.78 -3.33 10.14
C ARG A 103 -19.27 -3.36 10.48
N SER A 104 -20.13 -3.08 9.49
CA SER A 104 -21.59 -3.17 9.64
C SER A 104 -22.13 -4.60 9.78
N THR A 105 -21.30 -5.64 9.65
CA THR A 105 -21.67 -7.02 10.07
C THR A 105 -21.60 -7.20 11.59
N GLY A 106 -20.89 -6.31 12.30
CA GLY A 106 -20.66 -6.36 13.74
C GLY A 106 -19.23 -6.73 14.14
N TYR A 107 -18.31 -6.88 13.19
CA TYR A 107 -16.90 -7.18 13.45
C TYR A 107 -16.01 -6.08 12.89
N ASP A 108 -15.04 -5.61 13.67
CA ASP A 108 -14.05 -4.62 13.26
C ASP A 108 -12.86 -5.26 12.52
N GLY A 109 -12.73 -6.59 12.60
CA GLY A 109 -11.71 -7.36 11.90
C GLY A 109 -12.14 -8.76 11.50
N LEU A 110 -11.38 -9.34 10.58
CA LEU A 110 -11.51 -10.72 10.12
C LEU A 110 -10.11 -11.35 10.08
N LEU A 111 -9.87 -12.37 10.89
CA LEU A 111 -8.64 -13.16 10.92
C LEU A 111 -8.87 -14.50 10.24
N ILE A 112 -8.10 -14.78 9.20
CA ILE A 112 -8.19 -16.00 8.41
C ILE A 112 -6.95 -16.86 8.66
N SER A 113 -7.19 -18.12 8.98
CA SER A 113 -6.18 -19.16 9.17
C SER A 113 -6.58 -20.43 8.41
N GLY A 114 -5.68 -21.41 8.34
CA GLY A 114 -5.89 -22.65 7.60
C GLY A 114 -5.84 -22.48 6.08
N ARG A 115 -6.19 -23.54 5.37
CA ARG A 115 -6.29 -23.64 3.91
C ARG A 115 -7.46 -24.57 3.57
N ALA A 116 -8.37 -24.12 2.71
CA ALA A 116 -9.44 -24.97 2.22
C ALA A 116 -8.89 -26.07 1.28
N SER A 117 -9.52 -27.25 1.26
CA SER A 117 -9.12 -28.34 0.36
C SER A 117 -9.28 -27.97 -1.12
N ASP A 118 -10.33 -27.22 -1.41
CA ASP A 118 -10.75 -26.78 -2.74
C ASP A 118 -10.98 -25.26 -2.72
N PRO A 119 -11.00 -24.58 -3.88
CA PRO A 119 -11.34 -23.16 -3.97
C PRO A 119 -12.67 -22.82 -3.29
N VAL A 120 -12.64 -21.84 -2.38
CA VAL A 120 -13.83 -21.34 -1.67
C VAL A 120 -13.93 -19.81 -1.70
N TYR A 121 -15.13 -19.29 -1.43
CA TYR A 121 -15.32 -17.91 -1.01
C TYR A 121 -16.08 -17.86 0.32
N LEU A 122 -15.77 -16.84 1.13
CA LEU A 122 -16.49 -16.59 2.39
C LEU A 122 -17.64 -15.63 2.14
N TRP A 123 -18.82 -15.94 2.64
CA TRP A 123 -19.99 -15.07 2.64
C TRP A 123 -20.36 -14.69 4.06
N ILE A 124 -20.11 -13.44 4.43
CA ILE A 124 -20.33 -12.90 5.76
C ILE A 124 -21.57 -12.00 5.74
N HIS A 125 -22.63 -12.43 6.40
CA HIS A 125 -23.90 -11.71 6.43
C HIS A 125 -24.48 -11.70 7.83
N GLU A 126 -24.86 -10.51 8.30
CA GLU A 126 -25.47 -10.29 9.64
C GLU A 126 -24.68 -10.85 10.85
N GLY A 127 -23.41 -11.18 10.67
CA GLY A 127 -22.50 -11.73 11.70
C GLY A 127 -22.25 -13.23 11.58
N GLU A 128 -22.90 -13.91 10.63
CA GLU A 128 -22.70 -15.32 10.28
C GLU A 128 -21.75 -15.46 9.08
N VAL A 129 -21.13 -16.63 8.96
CA VAL A 129 -20.18 -16.95 7.88
C VAL A 129 -20.58 -18.25 7.20
N ASP A 130 -20.82 -18.19 5.90
CA ASP A 130 -20.91 -19.36 5.05
C ASP A 130 -19.62 -19.50 4.25
N MET A 131 -19.01 -20.70 4.26
CA MET A 131 -17.94 -21.04 3.32
C MET A 131 -18.55 -21.73 2.10
N ARG A 132 -18.41 -21.14 0.92
CA ARG A 132 -19.06 -21.60 -0.31
C ARG A 132 -18.03 -22.03 -1.36
N PRO A 133 -18.33 -23.04 -2.19
CA PRO A 133 -17.45 -23.45 -3.29
C PRO A 133 -17.19 -22.30 -4.27
N ALA A 134 -15.99 -22.26 -4.85
CA ALA A 134 -15.58 -21.23 -5.81
C ALA A 134 -14.88 -21.80 -7.05
N ASP A 135 -15.01 -23.10 -7.34
CA ASP A 135 -14.43 -23.74 -8.52
C ASP A 135 -14.89 -23.10 -9.84
N HIS A 136 -16.12 -22.60 -9.89
CA HIS A 136 -16.68 -21.88 -11.05
C HIS A 136 -16.10 -20.49 -11.27
N LEU A 137 -15.30 -19.99 -10.32
CA LEU A 137 -14.65 -18.68 -10.35
C LEU A 137 -13.12 -18.81 -10.51
N TRP A 138 -12.53 -19.86 -9.92
CA TRP A 138 -11.09 -20.08 -9.86
C TRP A 138 -10.49 -20.38 -11.24
N GLY A 139 -9.50 -19.60 -11.68
CA GLY A 139 -8.84 -19.73 -12.98
C GLY A 139 -9.72 -19.34 -14.18
N ILE A 140 -10.98 -18.99 -13.94
CA ILE A 140 -11.98 -18.68 -14.99
C ILE A 140 -12.29 -17.19 -14.99
N CYS A 141 -12.52 -16.61 -13.80
CA CYS A 141 -12.94 -15.22 -13.66
C CYS A 141 -11.80 -14.31 -13.24
N ASP A 142 -11.71 -13.17 -13.92
CA ASP A 142 -10.93 -12.03 -13.43
C ASP A 142 -11.55 -11.42 -12.16
N THR A 143 -10.86 -10.44 -11.57
CA THR A 143 -11.31 -9.78 -10.33
C THR A 143 -12.65 -9.05 -10.49
N TYR A 144 -12.96 -8.48 -11.65
CA TYR A 144 -14.21 -7.75 -11.88
C TYR A 144 -15.37 -8.72 -12.08
N GLU A 145 -15.18 -9.74 -12.90
CA GLU A 145 -16.16 -10.80 -13.13
C GLU A 145 -16.49 -11.56 -11.85
N THR A 146 -15.47 -11.86 -11.02
CA THR A 146 -15.66 -12.51 -9.72
C THR A 146 -16.62 -11.72 -8.84
N GLN A 147 -16.46 -10.40 -8.76
CA GLN A 147 -17.36 -9.54 -7.97
C GLN A 147 -18.79 -9.56 -8.52
N VAL A 148 -18.97 -9.51 -9.84
CA VAL A 148 -20.29 -9.51 -10.48
C VAL A 148 -21.00 -10.84 -10.25
N ARG A 149 -20.34 -11.97 -10.53
CA ARG A 149 -20.94 -13.30 -10.40
C ARG A 149 -21.35 -13.61 -8.97
N ILE A 150 -20.53 -13.24 -7.98
CA ILE A 150 -20.89 -13.43 -6.56
C ILE A 150 -22.13 -12.61 -6.19
N LYS A 151 -22.27 -11.37 -6.68
CA LYS A 151 -23.47 -10.54 -6.43
C LYS A 151 -24.71 -11.14 -7.08
N GLU A 152 -24.59 -11.71 -8.27
CA GLU A 152 -25.67 -12.39 -8.98
C GLU A 152 -26.07 -13.68 -8.27
N GLU A 153 -25.10 -14.52 -7.87
CA GLU A 153 -25.32 -15.76 -7.11
C GLU A 153 -26.04 -15.50 -5.78
N LEU A 154 -25.68 -14.42 -5.09
CA LEU A 154 -26.29 -14.02 -3.82
C LEU A 154 -27.56 -13.18 -3.99
N ASN A 155 -27.92 -12.79 -5.22
CA ASN A 155 -29.06 -11.96 -5.56
C ASN A 155 -29.15 -10.64 -4.73
N ASP A 156 -27.99 -10.03 -4.45
CA ASP A 156 -27.90 -8.74 -3.76
C ASP A 156 -26.75 -7.89 -4.34
N GLN A 157 -27.11 -6.79 -5.00
CA GLN A 157 -26.16 -5.88 -5.65
C GLN A 157 -25.40 -4.99 -4.64
N LEU A 158 -25.90 -4.86 -3.41
CA LEU A 158 -25.28 -4.07 -2.35
C LEU A 158 -24.11 -4.80 -1.68
N VAL A 159 -23.96 -6.09 -1.93
CA VAL A 159 -22.84 -6.90 -1.45
C VAL A 159 -21.51 -6.28 -1.87
N ARG A 160 -20.57 -6.29 -0.93
CA ARG A 160 -19.18 -5.88 -1.16
C ARG A 160 -18.30 -7.10 -1.21
N VAL A 161 -17.47 -7.19 -2.24
CA VAL A 161 -16.64 -8.35 -2.50
C VAL A 161 -15.18 -7.88 -2.60
N ALA A 162 -14.31 -8.50 -1.80
CA ALA A 162 -12.87 -8.42 -1.95
C ALA A 162 -12.38 -9.77 -2.49
N CYS A 163 -11.60 -9.77 -3.58
CA CYS A 163 -11.24 -10.99 -4.28
C CYS A 163 -9.83 -10.93 -4.89
N ILE A 164 -9.32 -12.10 -5.25
CA ILE A 164 -8.07 -12.26 -6.00
C ILE A 164 -8.35 -12.59 -7.47
N GLY A 165 -7.43 -12.17 -8.33
CA GLY A 165 -7.36 -12.62 -9.72
C GLY A 165 -6.38 -13.77 -9.88
N LEU A 166 -6.09 -14.11 -11.14
CA LEU A 166 -5.19 -15.20 -11.50
C LEU A 166 -3.81 -15.11 -10.85
N ALA A 167 -3.29 -13.90 -10.62
CA ALA A 167 -2.00 -13.72 -9.94
C ALA A 167 -2.02 -14.22 -8.49
N GLY A 168 -3.13 -14.04 -7.78
CA GLY A 168 -3.30 -14.57 -6.42
C GLY A 168 -3.44 -16.09 -6.44
N GLU A 169 -4.23 -16.62 -7.39
CA GLU A 169 -4.40 -18.06 -7.58
C GLU A 169 -3.08 -18.77 -7.90
N ASN A 170 -2.22 -18.12 -8.70
CA ASN A 170 -0.86 -18.58 -9.02
C ASN A 170 0.19 -18.18 -7.97
N VAL A 171 -0.25 -17.61 -6.84
CA VAL A 171 0.55 -17.28 -5.66
C VAL A 171 1.78 -16.42 -6.01
N LEU A 172 1.56 -15.38 -6.81
CA LEU A 172 2.61 -14.43 -7.17
C LEU A 172 2.90 -13.46 -5.99
N PRO A 173 4.17 -13.18 -5.65
CA PRO A 173 4.52 -12.23 -4.58
C PRO A 173 4.00 -10.80 -4.83
N ILE A 174 3.68 -10.46 -6.09
CA ILE A 174 3.12 -9.17 -6.51
C ILE A 174 1.57 -9.18 -6.60
N ALA A 175 0.91 -10.25 -6.14
CA ALA A 175 -0.54 -10.37 -6.23
C ALA A 175 -1.27 -9.47 -5.22
N LEU A 176 -2.30 -8.78 -5.71
CA LEU A 176 -3.16 -7.88 -4.92
C LEU A 176 -4.52 -8.51 -4.61
N ILE A 177 -5.24 -7.87 -3.70
CA ILE A 177 -6.67 -8.10 -3.46
C ILE A 177 -7.44 -6.88 -3.98
N LEU A 178 -8.47 -7.09 -4.77
CA LEU A 178 -9.29 -6.05 -5.39
C LEU A 178 -10.72 -6.07 -4.83
N CYS A 179 -11.26 -4.88 -4.57
CA CYS A 179 -12.66 -4.69 -4.19
C CYS A 179 -13.27 -3.45 -4.87
N ASP A 180 -14.59 -3.33 -4.80
CA ASP A 180 -15.35 -2.14 -5.19
C ASP A 180 -14.98 -1.57 -6.57
N GLN A 181 -14.88 -2.44 -7.58
CA GLN A 181 -14.66 -2.05 -8.98
C GLN A 181 -13.36 -1.23 -9.20
N GLY A 182 -12.27 -1.61 -8.52
CA GLY A 182 -10.92 -1.09 -8.80
C GLY A 182 -10.14 -0.58 -7.59
N ARG A 183 -10.66 -0.69 -6.38
CA ARG A 183 -9.90 -0.40 -5.15
C ARG A 183 -9.00 -1.58 -4.84
N VAL A 184 -7.74 -1.32 -4.59
CA VAL A 184 -6.74 -2.39 -4.47
C VAL A 184 -5.95 -2.29 -3.17
N ALA A 185 -5.81 -3.44 -2.52
CA ALA A 185 -4.76 -3.71 -1.56
C ALA A 185 -3.52 -4.19 -2.35
N GLY A 186 -2.85 -3.23 -2.99
CA GLY A 186 -1.93 -3.50 -4.11
C GLY A 186 -0.67 -4.29 -3.76
N ARG A 187 0.11 -3.81 -2.80
CA ARG A 187 1.49 -4.27 -2.62
C ARG A 187 1.63 -5.29 -1.49
N THR A 188 2.84 -5.84 -1.33
CA THR A 188 3.23 -6.86 -0.32
C THR A 188 2.58 -8.23 -0.48
N GLY A 189 1.95 -8.52 -1.60
CA GLY A 189 1.53 -9.89 -1.95
C GLY A 189 0.40 -10.47 -1.09
N MET A 190 -0.49 -9.63 -0.57
CA MET A 190 -1.64 -10.10 0.23
C MET A 190 -2.55 -11.03 -0.60
N GLY A 191 -2.64 -10.81 -1.91
CA GLY A 191 -3.37 -11.69 -2.82
C GLY A 191 -2.75 -13.09 -2.93
N ALA A 192 -1.42 -13.21 -2.81
CA ALA A 192 -0.75 -14.50 -2.77
C ALA A 192 -1.01 -15.24 -1.45
N VAL A 193 -1.02 -14.54 -0.32
CA VAL A 193 -1.39 -15.14 0.96
C VAL A 193 -2.82 -15.68 0.89
N MET A 194 -3.76 -14.88 0.37
CA MET A 194 -5.16 -15.28 0.17
C MET A 194 -5.31 -16.48 -0.78
N GLY A 195 -4.63 -16.46 -1.93
CA GLY A 195 -4.65 -17.56 -2.89
C GLY A 195 -3.99 -18.85 -2.38
N SER A 196 -2.92 -18.74 -1.57
CA SER A 196 -2.28 -19.90 -0.93
C SER A 196 -3.20 -20.64 0.04
N LYS A 197 -4.34 -20.05 0.41
CA LYS A 197 -5.36 -20.64 1.27
C LYS A 197 -6.55 -21.22 0.50
N ASN A 198 -6.49 -21.23 -0.83
CA ASN A 198 -7.61 -21.54 -1.73
C ASN A 198 -8.83 -20.63 -1.51
N LEU A 199 -8.60 -19.39 -1.06
CA LEU A 199 -9.67 -18.43 -0.82
C LEU A 199 -9.78 -17.45 -2.00
N LYS A 200 -10.81 -17.60 -2.84
CA LYS A 200 -11.04 -16.76 -4.03
C LYS A 200 -11.55 -15.36 -3.68
N ALA A 201 -12.47 -15.29 -2.72
CA ALA A 201 -13.14 -14.04 -2.37
C ALA A 201 -13.69 -14.04 -0.94
N ILE A 202 -13.94 -12.84 -0.44
CA ILE A 202 -14.71 -12.56 0.77
C ILE A 202 -15.81 -11.60 0.35
N ALA A 203 -17.06 -12.01 0.53
CA ALA A 203 -18.25 -11.24 0.27
C ALA A 203 -18.90 -10.87 1.59
N VAL A 204 -19.25 -9.60 1.77
CA VAL A 204 -19.79 -9.06 3.02
C VAL A 204 -21.08 -8.28 2.77
N ARG A 205 -22.02 -8.42 3.70
CA ARG A 205 -23.24 -7.61 3.78
C ARG A 205 -23.61 -7.31 5.23
N GLY A 206 -23.54 -6.04 5.59
CA GLY A 206 -23.77 -5.52 6.93
C GLY A 206 -24.89 -4.49 6.99
N ARG A 207 -25.57 -4.39 8.13
CA ARG A 207 -26.65 -3.42 8.37
C ARG A 207 -26.58 -2.75 9.74
N ARG A 208 -25.65 -3.17 10.60
CA ARG A 208 -25.51 -2.63 11.95
C ARG A 208 -24.95 -1.21 11.88
N PRO A 209 -25.52 -0.26 12.64
CA PRO A 209 -24.96 1.08 12.75
C PRO A 209 -23.60 1.00 13.45
N ILE A 210 -22.67 1.86 13.01
CA ILE A 210 -21.35 1.96 13.60
C ILE A 210 -21.42 2.84 14.86
N PRO A 211 -20.92 2.37 16.03
CA PRO A 211 -20.99 3.13 17.27
C PRO A 211 -20.09 4.38 17.22
N VAL A 212 -20.60 5.49 17.77
CA VAL A 212 -19.90 6.76 17.96
C VAL A 212 -20.22 7.27 19.36
N THR A 213 -19.20 7.49 20.18
CA THR A 213 -19.36 7.82 21.60
C THR A 213 -20.03 9.18 21.82
N HIS A 214 -19.64 10.20 21.06
CA HIS A 214 -20.18 11.56 21.17
C HIS A 214 -20.78 12.03 19.84
N PRO A 215 -21.95 11.52 19.41
CA PRO A 215 -22.49 11.74 18.08
C PRO A 215 -22.77 13.22 17.75
N ASP A 216 -23.18 14.02 18.74
CA ASP A 216 -23.45 15.45 18.53
C ASP A 216 -22.18 16.27 18.30
N ARG A 217 -21.12 16.00 19.10
CA ARG A 217 -19.79 16.61 18.91
C ARG A 217 -19.20 16.17 17.57
N PHE A 218 -19.22 14.86 17.30
CA PHE A 218 -18.74 14.27 16.06
C PHE A 218 -19.42 14.88 14.83
N ARG A 219 -20.73 15.18 14.90
CA ARG A 219 -21.46 15.81 13.80
C ARG A 219 -20.95 17.22 13.49
N ILE A 220 -20.52 17.97 14.50
CA ILE A 220 -19.99 19.33 14.34
C ILE A 220 -18.56 19.26 13.76
N SER A 221 -17.68 18.51 14.41
CA SER A 221 -16.27 18.35 14.01
C SER A 221 -16.16 17.78 12.60
N ARG A 222 -16.88 16.69 12.28
CA ARG A 222 -16.90 16.10 10.93
C ARG A 222 -17.44 17.05 9.87
N ARG A 223 -18.43 17.90 10.20
CA ARG A 223 -19.01 18.85 9.23
C ARG A 223 -18.00 19.94 8.90
N ARG A 224 -17.30 20.46 9.91
CA ARG A 224 -16.23 21.44 9.74
C ARG A 224 -15.14 20.88 8.84
N GLU A 225 -14.63 19.69 9.13
CA GLU A 225 -13.54 19.11 8.33
C GLU A 225 -13.95 18.71 6.91
N ASN A 226 -15.20 18.28 6.70
CA ASN A 226 -15.71 18.08 5.34
C ASN A 226 -15.78 19.37 4.53
N ILE A 227 -16.06 20.52 5.16
CA ILE A 227 -16.02 21.83 4.48
C ILE A 227 -14.57 22.22 4.19
N ASN A 228 -13.67 22.08 5.17
CA ASN A 228 -12.25 22.38 5.01
C ASN A 228 -11.65 21.58 3.85
N LEU A 229 -11.86 20.26 3.82
CA LEU A 229 -11.34 19.40 2.76
C LEU A 229 -11.96 19.65 1.39
N ARG A 230 -13.20 20.15 1.30
CA ARG A 230 -13.75 20.56 -0.01
C ARG A 230 -13.07 21.82 -0.56
N ASN A 231 -12.58 22.67 0.32
CA ASN A 231 -11.93 23.94 -0.02
C ASN A 231 -10.40 23.82 -0.11
N ASP A 232 -9.83 22.75 0.44
CA ASP A 232 -8.40 22.44 0.37
C ASP A 232 -7.93 22.32 -1.09
N ASN A 233 -6.79 22.97 -1.40
CA ASN A 233 -6.27 23.07 -2.76
C ASN A 233 -5.88 21.71 -3.31
N TYR A 234 -5.23 20.86 -2.49
CA TYR A 234 -4.84 19.52 -2.91
C TYR A 234 -6.07 18.65 -3.18
N SER A 235 -7.06 18.69 -2.30
CA SER A 235 -8.31 17.95 -2.46
C SER A 235 -9.08 18.37 -3.72
N ARG A 236 -9.10 19.66 -4.05
CA ARG A 236 -9.68 20.16 -5.32
C ARG A 236 -8.90 19.66 -6.53
N ALA A 237 -7.57 19.73 -6.49
CA ALA A 237 -6.73 19.21 -7.57
C ALA A 237 -6.95 17.70 -7.78
N ALA A 238 -6.92 16.90 -6.70
CA ALA A 238 -7.17 15.46 -6.75
C ALA A 238 -8.58 15.14 -7.26
N ARG A 239 -9.58 16.00 -7.01
CA ARG A 239 -10.93 15.84 -7.57
C ARG A 239 -10.97 16.08 -9.06
N GLU A 240 -10.30 17.12 -9.57
CA GLU A 240 -10.37 17.51 -10.99
C GLU A 240 -9.48 16.60 -11.85
N VAL A 241 -8.22 16.39 -11.45
CA VAL A 241 -7.19 15.73 -12.28
C VAL A 241 -6.65 14.43 -11.69
N GLY A 242 -7.23 13.94 -10.59
CA GLY A 242 -6.78 12.71 -9.94
C GLY A 242 -5.39 12.82 -9.31
N THR A 243 -4.83 11.68 -8.91
CA THR A 243 -3.46 11.61 -8.35
C THR A 243 -2.39 11.95 -9.39
N ALA A 244 -2.67 11.70 -10.66
CA ALA A 244 -1.80 12.01 -11.79
C ALA A 244 -1.68 13.51 -12.12
N GLY A 245 -2.43 14.39 -11.43
CA GLY A 245 -2.39 15.83 -11.66
C GLY A 245 -1.01 16.46 -11.46
N ALA A 246 -0.14 15.83 -10.67
CA ALA A 246 1.20 16.31 -10.40
C ALA A 246 2.28 15.75 -11.35
N MET A 247 1.92 14.91 -12.34
CA MET A 247 2.87 14.19 -13.20
C MET A 247 3.91 15.11 -13.87
N GLU A 248 3.45 16.18 -14.53
CA GLU A 248 4.34 17.12 -15.22
C GLU A 248 5.23 17.90 -14.24
N TYR A 249 4.70 18.23 -13.05
CA TYR A 249 5.45 18.94 -12.02
C TYR A 249 6.53 18.06 -11.40
N PHE A 250 6.21 16.80 -11.06
CA PHE A 250 7.17 15.83 -10.55
C PHE A 250 8.25 15.52 -11.59
N HIS A 251 7.88 15.37 -12.87
CA HIS A 251 8.83 15.17 -13.96
C HIS A 251 9.79 16.37 -14.08
N TYR A 252 9.27 17.61 -14.05
CA TYR A 252 10.09 18.82 -14.07
C TYR A 252 11.10 18.86 -12.92
N LEU A 253 10.71 18.44 -11.71
CA LEU A 253 11.60 18.39 -10.55
C LEU A 253 12.61 17.22 -10.59
N GLY A 254 12.46 16.28 -11.52
CA GLY A 254 13.27 15.07 -11.59
C GLY A 254 12.90 14.02 -10.54
N ASP A 255 11.64 14.02 -10.08
CA ASP A 255 11.04 13.04 -9.17
C ASP A 255 10.45 11.83 -9.92
N VAL A 256 10.09 11.98 -11.19
CA VAL A 256 9.60 10.85 -12.02
C VAL A 256 10.78 10.16 -12.72
N PRO A 257 11.05 8.86 -12.45
CA PRO A 257 12.12 8.14 -13.14
C PRO A 257 11.72 7.74 -14.57
N THR A 258 12.70 7.70 -15.48
CA THR A 258 12.51 7.29 -16.89
C THR A 258 13.42 6.12 -17.26
N HIS A 259 12.91 5.17 -18.05
CA HIS A 259 13.61 3.96 -18.52
C HIS A 259 14.39 3.25 -17.40
N TYR A 260 13.66 2.71 -16.43
CA TYR A 260 14.24 2.03 -15.26
C TYR A 260 15.25 2.87 -14.47
N TYR A 261 14.85 4.09 -14.06
CA TYR A 261 15.65 4.98 -13.21
C TYR A 261 17.02 5.39 -13.81
N THR A 262 17.19 5.29 -15.13
CA THR A 262 18.46 5.63 -15.82
C THR A 262 18.48 7.06 -16.37
N HIS A 263 17.31 7.64 -16.63
CA HIS A 263 17.15 9.00 -17.14
C HIS A 263 16.11 9.78 -16.34
N GLY A 264 16.23 11.10 -16.33
CA GLY A 264 15.28 12.03 -15.71
C GLY A 264 14.34 12.71 -16.71
N ILE A 265 14.62 12.63 -18.02
CA ILE A 265 13.77 13.22 -19.05
C ILE A 265 13.02 12.14 -19.84
N PHE A 266 11.70 12.12 -19.65
CA PHE A 266 10.75 11.49 -20.58
C PHE A 266 10.16 12.50 -21.57
N LYS A 267 10.15 12.17 -22.87
CA LYS A 267 9.48 12.96 -23.92
C LYS A 267 8.03 12.50 -24.03
N GLY A 268 7.07 13.43 -23.98
CA GLY A 268 5.65 13.09 -24.07
C GLY A 268 4.93 13.01 -22.72
N VAL A 269 5.52 13.52 -21.64
CA VAL A 269 4.90 13.54 -20.30
C VAL A 269 3.55 14.28 -20.29
N GLU A 270 3.41 15.31 -21.14
CA GLU A 270 2.19 16.10 -21.33
C GLU A 270 1.04 15.32 -21.97
N LYS A 271 1.32 14.15 -22.57
CA LYS A 271 0.31 13.27 -23.19
C LYS A 271 -0.29 12.27 -22.21
N ILE A 272 0.32 12.12 -21.04
CA ILE A 272 -0.02 11.10 -20.05
C ILE A 272 -0.33 11.70 -18.68
N SER A 273 -0.46 13.03 -18.58
CA SER A 273 -0.71 13.69 -17.30
C SER A 273 -2.16 13.55 -16.85
N GLY A 274 -2.42 13.89 -15.57
CA GLY A 274 -3.78 13.93 -15.05
C GLY A 274 -4.69 14.92 -15.79
N ILE A 275 -4.12 15.99 -16.38
CA ILE A 275 -4.83 16.93 -17.24
C ILE A 275 -5.25 16.22 -18.53
N THR A 276 -4.34 15.50 -19.18
CA THR A 276 -4.66 14.73 -20.39
C THR A 276 -5.77 13.73 -20.14
N VAL A 277 -5.72 13.00 -19.01
CA VAL A 277 -6.79 12.08 -18.61
C VAL A 277 -8.13 12.82 -18.52
N ALA A 278 -8.16 13.96 -17.81
CA ALA A 278 -9.36 14.76 -17.60
C ALA A 278 -9.97 15.31 -18.89
N GLU A 279 -9.13 15.76 -19.83
CA GLU A 279 -9.57 16.38 -21.09
C GLU A 279 -9.94 15.38 -22.18
N THR A 280 -9.49 14.11 -22.08
CA THR A 280 -9.63 13.13 -23.16
C THR A 280 -10.51 11.94 -22.81
N ILE A 281 -10.11 11.13 -21.82
CA ILE A 281 -10.71 9.81 -21.55
C ILE A 281 -11.58 9.79 -20.29
N LEU A 282 -11.61 10.85 -19.48
CA LEU A 282 -12.40 10.91 -18.26
C LEU A 282 -13.91 10.90 -18.58
N SER A 283 -14.63 9.91 -18.06
CA SER A 283 -16.09 9.82 -18.15
C SER A 283 -16.78 10.16 -16.82
N GLY A 284 -16.07 10.09 -15.70
CA GLY A 284 -16.60 10.45 -14.40
C GLY A 284 -15.62 10.25 -13.26
N VAL A 285 -16.13 10.38 -12.04
CA VAL A 285 -15.34 10.21 -10.81
C VAL A 285 -16.02 9.21 -9.88
N SER A 286 -15.23 8.51 -9.08
CA SER A 286 -15.69 7.56 -8.08
C SER A 286 -15.17 7.92 -6.69
N THR A 287 -15.93 7.54 -5.67
CA THR A 287 -15.61 7.86 -4.27
C THR A 287 -15.37 6.59 -3.46
N CYS A 288 -14.68 6.76 -2.33
CA CYS A 288 -14.74 5.81 -1.22
C CYS A 288 -15.84 6.27 -0.26
N HIS A 289 -16.24 5.39 0.67
CA HIS A 289 -17.21 5.74 1.71
C HIS A 289 -16.79 7.00 2.50
N GLY A 290 -17.75 7.89 2.73
CA GLY A 290 -17.55 9.13 3.50
C GLY A 290 -16.57 10.15 2.90
N CYS A 291 -16.12 9.97 1.66
CA CYS A 291 -15.10 10.82 1.05
C CYS A 291 -15.72 12.00 0.28
N VAL A 292 -15.27 13.23 0.57
CA VAL A 292 -15.67 14.44 -0.15
C VAL A 292 -14.73 14.85 -1.29
N ILE A 293 -13.56 14.20 -1.39
CA ILE A 293 -12.52 14.49 -2.37
C ILE A 293 -12.89 13.91 -3.74
N ALA A 294 -13.34 12.65 -3.78
CA ALA A 294 -13.69 11.93 -5.01
C ALA A 294 -12.52 11.76 -6.01
N CYS A 295 -11.34 11.37 -5.53
CA CYS A 295 -10.14 11.24 -6.37
C CYS A 295 -10.20 10.09 -7.40
N GLY A 296 -11.05 9.07 -7.22
CA GLY A 296 -11.12 7.94 -8.13
C GLY A 296 -11.57 8.38 -9.53
N ARG A 297 -10.88 7.90 -10.56
CA ARG A 297 -11.15 8.22 -11.96
C ARG A 297 -11.97 7.11 -12.60
N VAL A 298 -13.01 7.48 -13.34
CA VAL A 298 -13.72 6.58 -14.25
C VAL A 298 -13.45 7.07 -15.65
N VAL A 299 -12.87 6.21 -16.50
CA VAL A 299 -12.44 6.57 -17.85
C VAL A 299 -13.12 5.68 -18.88
N ARG A 300 -13.33 6.21 -20.07
CA ARG A 300 -13.91 5.51 -21.21
C ARG A 300 -12.99 5.64 -22.41
N LEU A 301 -12.48 4.50 -22.88
CA LEU A 301 -11.64 4.44 -24.08
C LEU A 301 -12.49 4.26 -25.34
N LYS A 302 -11.84 4.12 -26.50
CA LYS A 302 -12.48 4.02 -27.82
C LYS A 302 -13.44 2.84 -27.98
N ASP A 303 -13.26 1.77 -27.20
CA ASP A 303 -14.16 0.60 -27.16
C ASP A 303 -15.47 0.86 -26.38
N GLY A 304 -15.65 2.06 -25.80
CA GLY A 304 -16.89 2.51 -25.18
C GLY A 304 -17.15 1.97 -23.76
N ARG A 305 -16.25 1.16 -23.19
CA ARG A 305 -16.42 0.58 -21.85
C ARG A 305 -15.82 1.48 -20.77
N ASP A 306 -16.60 1.76 -19.72
CA ASP A 306 -16.08 2.42 -18.52
C ASP A 306 -15.14 1.47 -17.77
N ARG A 307 -14.04 2.02 -17.26
CA ARG A 307 -13.09 1.33 -16.38
C ARG A 307 -12.51 2.30 -15.37
N LYS A 308 -11.77 1.75 -14.40
CA LYS A 308 -10.95 2.56 -13.50
C LYS A 308 -9.87 3.28 -14.29
N GLY A 309 -9.74 4.58 -14.09
CA GLY A 309 -8.64 5.36 -14.64
C GLY A 309 -7.32 5.10 -13.89
N PRO A 310 -6.17 5.30 -14.55
CA PRO A 310 -4.88 5.03 -13.95
C PRO A 310 -4.57 6.04 -12.84
N GLU A 311 -4.03 5.54 -11.74
CA GLU A 311 -3.44 6.38 -10.69
C GLU A 311 -2.02 6.82 -11.10
N TYR A 312 -1.47 7.87 -10.47
CA TYR A 312 -0.12 8.39 -10.73
C TYR A 312 0.92 7.29 -10.92
N GLU A 313 1.00 6.35 -9.97
CA GLU A 313 1.99 5.27 -9.97
C GLU A 313 1.85 4.32 -11.17
N THR A 314 0.62 4.11 -11.66
CA THR A 314 0.39 3.28 -12.86
C THR A 314 0.85 4.01 -14.11
N ILE A 315 0.63 5.32 -14.17
CA ILE A 315 1.11 6.15 -15.27
C ILE A 315 2.63 6.26 -15.25
N ALA A 316 3.24 6.52 -14.09
CA ALA A 316 4.69 6.60 -13.97
C ALA A 316 5.36 5.28 -14.37
N GLY A 317 4.78 4.15 -13.95
CA GLY A 317 5.32 2.83 -14.20
C GLY A 317 5.21 2.34 -15.63
N PHE A 318 4.04 2.43 -16.24
CA PHE A 318 3.87 2.02 -17.64
C PHE A 318 4.26 3.12 -18.63
N GLY A 319 4.26 4.38 -18.22
CA GLY A 319 4.64 5.52 -19.06
C GLY A 319 6.14 5.78 -19.03
N PRO A 320 6.65 6.80 -18.31
CA PRO A 320 8.08 7.17 -18.30
C PRO A 320 9.03 6.01 -18.01
N ASN A 321 8.70 5.14 -17.06
CA ASN A 321 9.58 4.03 -16.69
C ASN A 321 9.72 2.97 -17.80
N LEU A 322 8.69 2.75 -18.63
CA LEU A 322 8.72 1.78 -19.74
C LEU A 322 8.74 2.41 -21.15
N GLY A 323 8.67 3.74 -21.23
CA GLY A 323 8.77 4.50 -22.48
C GLY A 323 7.43 4.73 -23.22
N ILE A 324 6.27 4.49 -22.61
CA ILE A 324 4.96 4.66 -23.29
C ILE A 324 4.44 6.10 -23.10
N ASP A 325 4.06 6.77 -24.18
CA ASP A 325 3.47 8.13 -24.16
C ASP A 325 1.98 8.17 -24.57
N ASP A 326 1.32 7.00 -24.63
CA ASP A 326 -0.12 6.86 -24.89
C ASP A 326 -0.89 6.54 -23.60
N ILE A 327 -1.69 7.50 -23.14
CA ILE A 327 -2.50 7.35 -21.93
C ILE A 327 -3.57 6.25 -22.03
N SER A 328 -4.07 5.96 -23.24
CA SER A 328 -5.03 4.87 -23.46
C SER A 328 -4.33 3.52 -23.30
N ALA A 329 -3.11 3.37 -23.83
CA ALA A 329 -2.30 2.16 -23.67
C ALA A 329 -1.97 1.89 -22.20
N ILE A 330 -1.48 2.92 -21.48
CA ILE A 330 -1.22 2.86 -20.04
C ILE A 330 -2.47 2.46 -19.25
N THR A 331 -3.62 3.05 -19.60
CA THR A 331 -4.91 2.71 -18.95
C THR A 331 -5.29 1.24 -19.18
N MET A 332 -5.08 0.71 -20.40
CA MET A 332 -5.35 -0.70 -20.70
C MET A 332 -4.44 -1.65 -19.93
N LEU A 333 -3.14 -1.33 -19.81
CA LEU A 333 -2.20 -2.12 -19.01
C LEU A 333 -2.55 -2.10 -17.52
N GLY A 334 -3.02 -0.96 -17.00
CA GLY A 334 -3.56 -0.84 -15.65
C GLY A 334 -4.80 -1.70 -15.42
N ASP A 335 -5.79 -1.65 -16.34
CA ASP A 335 -7.00 -2.49 -16.31
C ASP A 335 -6.65 -3.98 -16.36
N LEU A 336 -5.67 -4.36 -17.18
CA LEU A 336 -5.17 -5.73 -17.27
C LEU A 336 -4.56 -6.21 -15.95
N CYS A 337 -3.76 -5.36 -15.29
CA CYS A 337 -3.21 -5.66 -13.96
C CYS A 337 -4.31 -5.81 -12.91
N ASP A 338 -5.31 -4.93 -12.90
CA ASP A 338 -6.46 -5.02 -12.00
C ASP A 338 -7.23 -6.33 -12.21
N ARG A 339 -7.51 -6.73 -13.47
CA ARG A 339 -8.17 -8.00 -13.84
C ARG A 339 -7.40 -9.22 -13.34
N TYR A 340 -6.10 -9.25 -13.58
CA TYR A 340 -5.25 -10.35 -13.10
C TYR A 340 -4.99 -10.31 -11.60
N GLY A 341 -5.23 -9.18 -10.95
CA GLY A 341 -4.88 -8.97 -9.55
C GLY A 341 -3.37 -8.85 -9.35
N MET A 342 -2.69 -8.02 -10.15
CA MET A 342 -1.26 -7.71 -10.02
C MET A 342 -0.98 -6.25 -9.64
N ASP A 343 -0.02 -6.04 -8.75
CA ASP A 343 0.47 -4.70 -8.39
C ASP A 343 1.13 -4.00 -9.59
N THR A 344 0.54 -2.90 -10.04
CA THR A 344 1.03 -2.12 -11.19
C THR A 344 2.43 -1.57 -10.96
N ILE A 345 2.78 -1.19 -9.72
CA ILE A 345 4.13 -0.67 -9.40
C ILE A 345 5.15 -1.77 -9.60
N SER A 346 4.92 -2.92 -8.95
CA SER A 346 5.89 -4.00 -8.92
C SER A 346 6.05 -4.65 -10.31
N ILE A 347 4.95 -4.91 -11.04
CA ILE A 347 5.07 -5.52 -12.38
C ILE A 347 5.76 -4.60 -13.39
N SER A 348 5.43 -3.30 -13.40
CA SER A 348 6.06 -2.36 -14.33
C SER A 348 7.53 -2.12 -14.01
N ASN A 349 7.91 -2.17 -12.73
CA ASN A 349 9.32 -2.09 -12.31
C ASN A 349 10.08 -3.36 -12.71
N VAL A 350 9.51 -4.55 -12.50
CA VAL A 350 10.11 -5.84 -12.92
C VAL A 350 10.33 -5.92 -14.43
N ILE A 351 9.34 -5.48 -15.22
CA ILE A 351 9.48 -5.39 -16.68
C ILE A 351 10.55 -4.36 -17.05
N GLY A 352 10.60 -3.22 -16.37
CA GLY A 352 11.63 -2.21 -16.58
C GLY A 352 13.03 -2.74 -16.32
N LEU A 353 13.21 -3.57 -15.28
CA LEU A 353 14.47 -4.26 -15.01
C LEU A 353 14.85 -5.19 -16.17
N ALA A 354 13.91 -5.99 -16.68
CA ALA A 354 14.17 -6.88 -17.80
C ALA A 354 14.63 -6.11 -19.05
N PHE A 355 13.99 -4.97 -19.35
CA PHE A 355 14.38 -4.11 -20.47
C PHE A 355 15.77 -3.50 -20.25
N TYR A 356 16.07 -3.07 -19.03
CA TYR A 356 17.40 -2.58 -18.68
C TYR A 356 18.48 -3.65 -18.84
N LEU A 357 18.25 -4.86 -18.33
CA LEU A 357 19.17 -6.00 -18.49
C LEU A 357 19.37 -6.38 -19.95
N TYR A 358 18.33 -6.27 -20.78
CA TYR A 358 18.42 -6.51 -22.21
C TYR A 358 19.28 -5.45 -22.92
N MET A 359 19.08 -4.18 -22.57
CA MET A 359 19.88 -3.06 -23.08
C MET A 359 21.38 -3.21 -22.74
N GLU A 360 21.70 -3.71 -21.54
CA GLU A 360 23.07 -3.98 -21.09
C GLU A 360 23.64 -5.30 -21.69
N GLY A 361 22.85 -6.07 -22.44
CA GLY A 361 23.26 -7.35 -23.02
C GLY A 361 23.40 -8.49 -22.01
N ILE A 362 22.87 -8.32 -20.79
CA ILE A 362 22.86 -9.32 -19.73
C ILE A 362 21.72 -10.32 -19.96
N LEU A 363 20.55 -9.81 -20.34
CA LEU A 363 19.41 -10.58 -20.83
C LEU A 363 19.47 -10.56 -22.37
N THR A 364 19.22 -11.69 -23.02
CA THR A 364 19.38 -11.84 -24.47
C THR A 364 18.10 -12.30 -25.14
N GLU A 365 18.07 -12.30 -26.48
CA GLU A 365 16.92 -12.82 -27.23
C GLU A 365 16.62 -14.31 -26.94
N ALA A 366 17.63 -15.06 -26.46
CA ALA A 366 17.41 -16.45 -26.03
C ALA A 366 16.50 -16.55 -24.80
N ASP A 367 16.48 -15.52 -23.95
CA ASP A 367 15.66 -15.45 -22.75
C ASP A 367 14.23 -14.96 -23.04
N THR A 368 14.00 -14.42 -24.25
CA THR A 368 12.73 -13.78 -24.66
C THR A 368 12.04 -14.50 -25.82
N ASP A 369 12.34 -15.79 -26.02
CA ASP A 369 11.82 -16.59 -27.14
C ASP A 369 12.09 -15.96 -28.53
N GLY A 370 13.22 -15.25 -28.68
CA GLY A 370 13.64 -14.59 -29.91
C GLY A 370 13.05 -13.19 -30.12
N ALA A 371 12.34 -12.62 -29.15
CA ALA A 371 11.72 -11.31 -29.28
C ALA A 371 12.55 -10.20 -28.63
N PRO A 372 12.96 -9.14 -29.38
CA PRO A 372 13.71 -8.04 -28.78
C PRO A 372 12.85 -7.28 -27.76
N LEU A 373 13.46 -6.74 -26.70
CA LEU A 373 12.79 -5.83 -25.77
C LEU A 373 13.05 -4.38 -26.20
N ILE A 374 11.99 -3.66 -26.59
CA ILE A 374 12.06 -2.30 -27.13
C ILE A 374 11.24 -1.37 -26.25
N TRP A 375 11.89 -0.37 -25.63
CA TRP A 375 11.22 0.65 -24.83
C TRP A 375 10.05 1.32 -25.59
N GLY A 376 8.92 1.50 -24.92
CA GLY A 376 7.71 2.10 -25.48
C GLY A 376 6.84 1.17 -26.32
N ASP A 377 7.25 -0.08 -26.57
CA ASP A 377 6.44 -1.05 -27.30
C ASP A 377 5.38 -1.69 -26.39
N MET A 378 4.13 -1.24 -26.58
CA MET A 378 2.98 -1.72 -25.79
C MET A 378 2.73 -3.22 -25.96
N GLU A 379 2.85 -3.77 -27.17
CA GLU A 379 2.53 -5.18 -27.43
C GLU A 379 3.50 -6.11 -26.70
N ILE A 380 4.78 -5.73 -26.67
CA ILE A 380 5.81 -6.45 -25.90
C ILE A 380 5.51 -6.39 -24.40
N ILE A 381 5.18 -5.20 -23.88
CA ILE A 381 4.90 -5.00 -22.45
C ILE A 381 3.66 -5.79 -22.04
N GLU A 382 2.57 -5.70 -22.80
CA GLU A 382 1.34 -6.47 -22.57
C GLU A 382 1.61 -7.99 -22.60
N ARG A 383 2.38 -8.47 -23.58
CA ARG A 383 2.80 -9.88 -23.65
C ARG A 383 3.54 -10.30 -22.38
N LEU A 384 4.46 -9.49 -21.87
CA LEU A 384 5.20 -9.81 -20.64
C LEU A 384 4.30 -9.82 -19.41
N VAL A 385 3.28 -8.96 -19.34
CA VAL A 385 2.26 -9.01 -18.27
C VAL A 385 1.52 -10.35 -18.31
N HIS A 386 1.07 -10.80 -19.48
CA HIS A 386 0.46 -12.11 -19.67
C HIS A 386 1.40 -13.26 -19.29
N GLN A 387 2.61 -13.27 -19.86
CA GLN A 387 3.62 -14.30 -19.57
C GLN A 387 3.92 -14.38 -18.07
N THR A 388 3.99 -13.24 -17.37
CA THR A 388 4.24 -13.20 -15.93
C THR A 388 3.12 -13.90 -15.16
N VAL A 389 1.85 -13.55 -15.43
CA VAL A 389 0.73 -14.14 -14.68
C VAL A 389 0.59 -15.65 -14.94
N HIS A 390 0.90 -16.10 -16.16
CA HIS A 390 0.87 -17.51 -16.56
C HIS A 390 2.18 -18.26 -16.26
N ARG A 391 3.24 -17.56 -15.83
CA ARG A 391 4.59 -18.09 -15.60
C ARG A 391 5.20 -18.77 -16.83
N GLU A 392 4.97 -18.21 -18.01
CA GLU A 392 5.43 -18.73 -19.30
C GLU A 392 6.66 -17.97 -19.80
N GLY A 393 7.63 -18.68 -20.40
CA GLY A 393 8.87 -18.08 -20.92
C GLY A 393 9.60 -17.24 -19.87
N LEU A 394 10.01 -16.03 -20.25
CA LEU A 394 10.61 -15.03 -19.34
C LEU A 394 9.69 -14.71 -18.14
N GLY A 395 8.38 -14.76 -18.34
CA GLY A 395 7.38 -14.50 -17.32
C GLY A 395 7.52 -15.38 -16.08
N GLY A 396 8.06 -16.60 -16.20
CA GLY A 396 8.38 -17.44 -15.05
C GLY A 396 9.44 -16.85 -14.10
N LEU A 397 10.37 -16.05 -14.63
CA LEU A 397 11.35 -15.29 -13.85
C LEU A 397 10.75 -13.97 -13.33
N LEU A 398 10.05 -13.22 -14.19
CA LEU A 398 9.39 -11.97 -13.80
C LEU A 398 8.39 -12.17 -12.64
N ALA A 399 7.68 -13.29 -12.66
CA ALA A 399 6.76 -13.72 -11.62
C ALA A 399 7.36 -13.79 -10.21
N LYS A 400 8.70 -13.82 -10.07
CA LYS A 400 9.39 -13.89 -8.78
C LYS A 400 9.74 -12.51 -8.19
N GLY A 401 9.52 -11.43 -8.93
CA GLY A 401 9.88 -10.06 -8.52
C GLY A 401 11.32 -9.66 -8.88
N SER A 402 11.63 -8.38 -8.71
CA SER A 402 12.85 -7.74 -9.21
C SER A 402 14.12 -8.27 -8.54
N LYS A 403 14.05 -8.52 -7.23
CA LYS A 403 15.16 -9.08 -6.45
C LYS A 403 15.59 -10.44 -7.02
N ALA A 404 14.64 -11.35 -7.21
CA ALA A 404 14.92 -12.69 -7.73
C ALA A 404 15.38 -12.67 -9.19
N LEU A 405 14.83 -11.76 -10.01
CA LEU A 405 15.27 -11.56 -11.39
C LEU A 405 16.74 -11.12 -11.45
N ALA A 406 17.13 -10.12 -10.67
CA ALA A 406 18.50 -9.64 -10.63
C ALA A 406 19.48 -10.67 -10.03
N GLU A 407 19.07 -11.41 -9.01
CA GLU A 407 19.86 -12.52 -8.45
C GLU A 407 20.10 -13.63 -9.48
N HIS A 408 19.11 -13.95 -10.32
CA HIS A 408 19.26 -14.93 -11.40
C HIS A 408 20.37 -14.57 -12.39
N PHE A 409 20.49 -13.27 -12.72
CA PHE A 409 21.53 -12.75 -13.60
C PHE A 409 22.81 -12.29 -12.86
N ASN A 410 22.95 -12.59 -11.56
CA ASN A 410 24.10 -12.22 -10.72
C ASN A 410 24.39 -10.71 -10.64
N VAL A 411 23.35 -9.87 -10.66
CA VAL A 411 23.44 -8.39 -10.58
C VAL A 411 22.48 -7.78 -9.55
N PRO A 412 22.43 -8.28 -8.30
CA PRO A 412 21.42 -7.93 -7.30
C PRO A 412 21.36 -6.42 -6.95
N GLU A 413 22.44 -5.67 -7.15
CA GLU A 413 22.56 -4.24 -6.89
C GLU A 413 21.83 -3.34 -7.90
N ILE A 414 21.51 -3.88 -9.08
CA ILE A 414 20.81 -3.17 -10.16
C ILE A 414 19.30 -3.11 -9.89
N ALA A 415 18.73 -4.10 -9.20
CA ALA A 415 17.30 -4.12 -8.90
C ALA A 415 16.88 -2.93 -8.03
N ALA A 416 16.01 -2.07 -8.56
CA ALA A 416 15.37 -0.97 -7.87
C ALA A 416 14.32 -1.46 -6.85
N GLN A 417 14.79 -2.09 -5.77
CA GLN A 417 13.97 -2.65 -4.69
C GLN A 417 14.64 -2.48 -3.31
N VAL A 418 13.85 -2.40 -2.26
CA VAL A 418 14.33 -2.50 -0.86
C VAL A 418 13.60 -3.64 -0.17
N ASN A 419 14.38 -4.56 0.40
CA ASN A 419 13.90 -5.75 1.12
C ASN A 419 12.92 -6.64 0.33
N GLY A 420 13.08 -6.70 -0.99
CA GLY A 420 12.26 -7.49 -1.91
C GLY A 420 11.05 -6.75 -2.49
N LEU A 421 10.80 -5.50 -2.10
CA LEU A 421 9.72 -4.70 -2.64
C LEU A 421 10.25 -3.63 -3.58
N GLU A 422 9.71 -3.57 -4.79
CA GLU A 422 10.07 -2.63 -5.84
C GLU A 422 9.88 -1.17 -5.38
N VAL A 423 10.77 -0.29 -5.81
CA VAL A 423 10.69 1.14 -5.50
C VAL A 423 9.49 1.74 -6.24
N ALA A 424 8.75 2.62 -5.56
CA ALA A 424 7.67 3.38 -6.18
C ALA A 424 8.23 4.54 -7.02
N TYR A 425 7.39 5.25 -7.76
CA TYR A 425 7.86 6.19 -8.77
C TYR A 425 8.08 7.62 -8.24
N HIS A 426 8.76 7.74 -7.10
CA HIS A 426 9.28 9.01 -6.56
C HIS A 426 10.79 8.88 -6.36
N ASP A 427 11.58 9.41 -7.29
CA ASP A 427 13.02 9.26 -7.35
C ASP A 427 13.70 10.05 -6.21
N PRO A 428 14.47 9.39 -5.31
CA PRO A 428 15.18 10.08 -4.23
C PRO A 428 16.19 11.14 -4.70
N ARG A 429 16.59 11.15 -5.98
CA ARG A 429 17.44 12.21 -6.55
C ARG A 429 16.65 13.50 -6.82
N GLY A 430 15.33 13.38 -7.03
CA GLY A 430 14.38 14.50 -7.13
C GLY A 430 13.88 14.99 -5.77
N ALA A 431 13.57 14.05 -4.87
CA ALA A 431 13.05 14.28 -3.51
C ALA A 431 13.85 13.46 -2.47
N SER A 432 14.90 14.06 -1.90
CA SER A 432 15.90 13.31 -1.11
C SER A 432 15.36 12.67 0.16
N GLY A 433 14.27 13.16 0.76
CA GLY A 433 13.67 12.52 1.92
C GLY A 433 13.14 11.11 1.61
N MET A 434 12.76 10.85 0.35
CA MET A 434 12.31 9.51 -0.08
C MET A 434 13.40 8.44 0.04
N ALA A 435 14.68 8.84 0.05
CA ALA A 435 15.80 7.95 0.35
C ALA A 435 15.61 7.23 1.69
N LEU A 436 15.28 8.00 2.73
CA LEU A 436 15.02 7.48 4.07
C LEU A 436 13.70 6.71 4.11
N VAL A 437 12.65 7.23 3.46
CA VAL A 437 11.34 6.56 3.43
C VAL A 437 11.46 5.14 2.87
N TYR A 438 12.15 4.97 1.74
CA TYR A 438 12.28 3.66 1.13
C TYR A 438 13.19 2.72 1.91
N ALA A 439 14.33 3.21 2.38
CA ALA A 439 15.30 2.39 3.10
C ALA A 439 14.75 1.86 4.43
N THR A 440 13.96 2.67 5.16
CA THR A 440 13.55 2.39 6.55
C THR A 440 12.11 1.89 6.69
N SER A 441 11.38 1.79 5.58
CA SER A 441 10.00 1.32 5.55
C SER A 441 9.86 -0.11 6.10
N PRO A 442 8.91 -0.38 7.01
CA PRO A 442 8.74 -1.71 7.61
C PRO A 442 8.28 -2.77 6.60
N ARG A 443 7.85 -2.37 5.40
CA ARG A 443 7.30 -3.27 4.39
C ARG A 443 8.10 -3.31 3.09
N GLY A 444 9.30 -2.74 3.07
CA GLY A 444 10.10 -2.49 1.85
C GLY A 444 9.75 -1.17 1.16
N ALA A 445 10.37 -0.85 0.02
CA ALA A 445 10.31 0.48 -0.61
C ALA A 445 8.88 0.94 -0.96
N CYS A 446 8.26 1.75 -0.10
CA CYS A 446 6.87 2.18 -0.28
C CYS A 446 6.66 3.63 0.16
N HIS A 447 6.16 4.47 -0.76
CA HIS A 447 5.91 5.90 -0.52
C HIS A 447 4.72 6.16 0.41
N ASN A 448 3.89 5.14 0.69
CA ASN A 448 2.72 5.30 1.58
C ASN A 448 3.05 5.16 3.07
N GLN A 449 4.27 4.74 3.42
CA GLN A 449 4.73 4.76 4.81
C GLN A 449 5.16 6.17 5.24
N SER A 450 5.44 7.04 4.28
CA SER A 450 5.56 8.48 4.45
C SER A 450 5.54 9.14 3.09
N ASP A 451 4.60 10.04 2.86
CA ASP A 451 4.46 10.84 1.65
C ASP A 451 5.41 12.04 1.67
N TYR A 452 6.66 11.84 2.12
CA TYR A 452 7.63 12.91 2.31
C TYR A 452 7.96 13.66 1.01
N PHE A 453 7.77 13.02 -0.14
CA PHE A 453 7.83 13.69 -1.43
C PHE A 453 6.92 14.92 -1.48
N MET A 454 5.74 14.92 -0.82
CA MET A 454 4.87 16.09 -0.74
C MET A 454 5.52 17.27 0.02
N VAL A 455 6.31 16.97 1.06
CA VAL A 455 7.09 17.99 1.80
C VAL A 455 8.19 18.52 0.88
N ASP A 456 8.92 17.63 0.21
CA ASP A 456 10.04 17.99 -0.65
C ASP A 456 9.62 18.76 -1.90
N THR A 457 8.53 18.35 -2.58
CA THR A 457 8.12 18.90 -3.86
C THR A 457 7.15 20.06 -3.73
N PHE A 458 6.20 19.99 -2.78
CA PHE A 458 5.16 21.02 -2.61
C PHE A 458 5.37 21.91 -1.39
N GLY A 459 6.37 21.64 -0.55
CA GLY A 459 6.61 22.41 0.67
C GLY A 459 5.50 22.24 1.71
N HIS A 460 4.78 21.11 1.70
CA HIS A 460 3.72 20.82 2.65
C HIS A 460 4.30 20.63 4.06
N THR A 461 4.32 21.68 4.86
CA THR A 461 4.73 21.66 6.27
C THR A 461 3.54 21.33 7.17
N ILE A 462 3.84 20.78 8.35
CA ILE A 462 2.85 20.48 9.40
C ILE A 462 3.48 20.91 10.73
N GLU A 463 3.28 22.19 11.07
CA GLU A 463 3.96 22.82 12.21
C GLU A 463 3.56 22.18 13.54
N GLU A 464 2.30 21.73 13.68
CA GLU A 464 1.77 21.14 14.92
C GLU A 464 2.51 19.88 15.36
N ILE A 465 3.12 19.17 14.41
CA ILE A 465 3.94 17.97 14.67
C ILE A 465 5.40 18.17 14.25
N GLY A 466 5.82 19.43 14.05
CA GLY A 466 7.20 19.81 13.81
C GLY A 466 7.79 19.36 12.46
N ILE A 467 6.98 19.33 11.40
CA ILE A 467 7.43 19.11 10.02
C ILE A 467 7.75 20.46 9.38
N ASN A 468 9.05 20.77 9.29
CA ASN A 468 9.54 22.04 8.76
C ASN A 468 9.92 21.97 7.27
N PHE A 469 10.04 23.12 6.61
CA PHE A 469 10.50 23.16 5.23
C PHE A 469 12.03 22.96 5.14
N TYR A 470 12.45 22.09 4.22
CA TYR A 470 13.84 21.96 3.78
C TYR A 470 13.87 21.87 2.25
N PRO A 471 14.97 22.28 1.58
CA PRO A 471 15.10 22.13 0.14
C PRO A 471 14.92 20.67 -0.30
N ARG A 472 14.26 20.42 -1.44
CA ARG A 472 14.00 19.06 -1.96
C ARG A 472 15.25 18.16 -2.10
N GLN A 473 16.43 18.76 -2.29
CA GLN A 473 17.73 18.08 -2.37
C GLN A 473 18.62 18.28 -1.11
N GLY A 474 18.02 18.53 0.05
CA GLY A 474 18.72 18.59 1.34
C GLY A 474 19.26 17.22 1.82
N GLY A 475 19.92 17.22 2.97
CA GLY A 475 20.62 16.06 3.52
C GLY A 475 20.07 15.62 4.89
N ALA A 476 20.99 15.44 5.84
CA ALA A 476 20.72 14.88 7.17
C ALA A 476 19.72 15.69 8.00
N GLU A 477 19.57 16.99 7.76
CA GLU A 477 18.62 17.88 8.43
C GLU A 477 17.15 17.43 8.26
N LYS A 478 16.85 16.65 7.22
CA LYS A 478 15.51 16.12 6.96
C LYS A 478 15.14 14.92 7.82
N ALA A 479 16.11 14.25 8.43
CA ALA A 479 15.92 12.95 9.07
C ALA A 479 14.83 12.97 10.14
N THR A 480 14.84 14.00 11.00
CA THR A 480 13.82 14.19 12.04
C THR A 480 12.43 14.41 11.46
N ASN A 481 12.30 15.19 10.39
CA ASN A 481 11.01 15.37 9.73
C ASN A 481 10.49 14.06 9.13
N VAL A 482 11.36 13.27 8.48
CA VAL A 482 10.96 11.97 7.90
C VAL A 482 10.46 11.04 9.00
N ALA A 483 11.18 10.93 10.12
CA ALA A 483 10.77 10.11 11.25
C ALA A 483 9.38 10.53 11.79
N ARG A 484 9.18 11.83 12.05
CA ARG A 484 7.91 12.38 12.52
C ARG A 484 6.76 12.15 11.54
N LEU A 485 7.01 12.32 10.23
CA LEU A 485 5.96 12.10 9.23
C LEU A 485 5.60 10.62 9.10
N GLN A 486 6.56 9.71 9.23
CA GLN A 486 6.31 8.27 9.30
C GLN A 486 5.46 7.91 10.53
N ASP A 487 5.68 8.54 11.68
CA ASP A 487 4.86 8.34 12.88
C ASP A 487 3.43 8.82 12.66
N TRP A 488 3.29 10.02 12.10
CA TRP A 488 1.99 10.57 11.73
C TRP A 488 1.24 9.69 10.73
N ARG A 489 1.91 9.19 9.69
CA ARG A 489 1.30 8.28 8.71
C ARG A 489 1.02 6.89 9.27
N THR A 490 1.78 6.45 10.27
CA THR A 490 1.48 5.22 11.01
C THR A 490 0.23 5.34 11.84
N LEU A 491 0.04 6.47 12.53
CA LEU A 491 -1.22 6.82 13.16
C LEU A 491 -2.36 6.86 12.13
N CYS A 492 -2.18 7.54 10.99
CA CYS A 492 -3.19 7.57 9.93
C CYS A 492 -3.57 6.16 9.46
N ASN A 493 -2.60 5.25 9.33
CA ASN A 493 -2.83 3.85 8.98
C ASN A 493 -3.45 3.02 10.10
N ALA A 494 -3.28 3.38 11.37
CA ALA A 494 -4.00 2.79 12.50
C ALA A 494 -5.47 3.22 12.53
N LEU A 495 -5.73 4.48 12.17
CA LEU A 495 -7.07 5.02 11.99
C LEU A 495 -7.74 4.58 10.70
N VAL A 496 -6.94 4.06 9.76
CA VAL A 496 -7.26 3.89 8.33
C VAL A 496 -7.90 5.15 7.74
N LEU A 497 -7.30 6.30 8.06
CA LEU A 497 -7.61 7.58 7.43
C LEU A 497 -6.90 7.66 6.07
N CYS A 498 -7.58 8.19 5.05
CA CYS A 498 -6.97 8.39 3.74
C CYS A 498 -5.85 9.45 3.80
N ASN A 499 -4.64 9.13 3.34
CA ASN A 499 -3.53 10.10 3.31
C ASN A 499 -3.81 11.34 2.45
N PHE A 500 -4.72 11.24 1.46
CA PHE A 500 -5.16 12.40 0.67
C PHE A 500 -6.10 13.34 1.42
N ALA A 501 -6.69 12.89 2.54
CA ALA A 501 -7.45 13.74 3.42
C ALA A 501 -6.47 14.51 4.31
N ASN A 502 -6.08 15.70 3.87
CA ASN A 502 -5.20 16.61 4.61
C ASN A 502 -5.96 17.27 5.78
N VAL A 503 -6.33 16.48 6.78
CA VAL A 503 -6.98 16.95 8.01
C VAL A 503 -5.88 17.38 8.99
N PRO A 504 -5.93 18.60 9.54
CA PRO A 504 -4.94 19.06 10.52
C PRO A 504 -4.87 18.15 11.76
N PRO A 505 -3.69 17.97 12.38
CA PRO A 505 -3.53 17.06 13.52
C PRO A 505 -4.51 17.27 14.68
N GLU A 506 -4.77 18.51 15.06
CA GLU A 506 -5.75 18.85 16.11
C GLU A 506 -7.19 18.45 15.74
N SER A 507 -7.53 18.53 14.46
CA SER A 507 -8.85 18.09 14.00
C SER A 507 -8.96 16.57 13.94
N VAL A 508 -7.86 15.87 13.62
CA VAL A 508 -7.80 14.41 13.75
C VAL A 508 -7.98 13.99 15.21
N LEU A 509 -7.33 14.68 16.16
CA LEU A 509 -7.49 14.45 17.59
C LEU A 509 -8.96 14.62 18.04
N GLU A 510 -9.61 15.72 17.67
CA GLU A 510 -11.02 15.99 18.00
C GLU A 510 -11.94 14.87 17.47
N LEU A 511 -11.77 14.48 16.21
CA LEU A 511 -12.57 13.42 15.57
C LEU A 511 -12.40 12.06 16.30
N ILE A 512 -11.18 11.71 16.69
CA ILE A 512 -10.90 10.45 17.39
C ILE A 512 -11.52 10.46 18.78
N ASN A 513 -11.36 11.54 19.53
CA ASN A 513 -11.94 11.67 20.86
C ASN A 513 -13.48 11.65 20.79
N ASP A 514 -14.08 12.27 19.78
CA ASP A 514 -15.52 12.22 19.57
C ASP A 514 -16.05 10.80 19.27
N VAL A 515 -15.28 9.99 18.54
CA VAL A 515 -15.65 8.61 18.20
C VAL A 515 -15.40 7.64 19.35
N THR A 516 -14.22 7.72 19.98
CA THR A 516 -13.73 6.73 20.96
C THR A 516 -14.05 7.08 22.40
N GLY A 517 -14.12 8.37 22.74
CA GLY A 517 -14.23 8.85 24.12
C GLY A 517 -12.97 8.61 24.97
N PHE A 518 -11.79 8.48 24.35
CA PHE A 518 -10.53 8.20 25.08
C PHE A 518 -9.82 9.44 25.65
N ASP A 519 -10.28 10.64 25.28
CA ASP A 519 -9.79 11.93 25.75
C ASP A 519 -8.27 12.10 25.62
N TYR A 520 -7.71 11.72 24.47
CA TYR A 520 -6.30 11.93 24.16
C TYR A 520 -5.95 13.41 24.06
N ASN A 521 -4.67 13.72 24.24
CA ASN A 521 -4.02 14.91 23.73
C ASN A 521 -3.16 14.61 22.47
N LEU A 522 -2.61 15.65 21.84
CA LEU A 522 -1.85 15.51 20.60
C LEU A 522 -0.54 14.70 20.77
N ASP A 523 0.17 14.91 21.88
CA ASP A 523 1.42 14.19 22.16
C ASP A 523 1.19 12.69 22.32
N GLU A 524 0.12 12.30 23.02
CA GLU A 524 -0.31 10.90 23.12
C GLU A 524 -0.61 10.31 21.74
N LEU A 525 -1.23 11.10 20.85
CA LEU A 525 -1.61 10.64 19.52
C LEU A 525 -0.39 10.43 18.61
N VAL A 526 0.60 11.33 18.68
CA VAL A 526 1.89 11.17 17.99
C VAL A 526 2.64 9.94 18.54
N ALA A 527 2.65 9.77 19.87
CA ALA A 527 3.28 8.61 20.51
C ALA A 527 2.65 7.27 20.09
N ILE A 528 1.33 7.22 19.84
CA ILE A 528 0.68 6.02 19.27
C ILE A 528 1.24 5.69 17.88
N GLY A 529 1.49 6.70 17.05
CA GLY A 529 2.15 6.56 15.75
C GLY A 529 3.57 6.00 15.87
N GLU A 530 4.38 6.60 16.74
CA GLU A 530 5.77 6.19 17.00
C GLU A 530 5.84 4.77 17.58
N ARG A 531 4.94 4.44 18.50
CA ARG A 531 4.79 3.09 19.07
C ARG A 531 4.49 2.06 17.98
N GLY A 532 3.53 2.36 17.09
CA GLY A 532 3.19 1.50 15.96
C GLY A 532 4.37 1.28 15.00
N TRP A 533 5.17 2.32 14.74
CA TRP A 533 6.34 2.24 13.87
C TRP A 533 7.43 1.34 14.49
N ASN A 534 7.74 1.56 15.77
CA ASN A 534 8.73 0.77 16.48
C ASN A 534 8.29 -0.67 16.67
N LEU A 535 7.01 -0.96 16.92
CA LEU A 535 6.51 -2.34 16.98
C LEU A 535 6.72 -3.08 15.65
N LYS A 536 6.46 -2.44 14.51
CA LYS A 536 6.74 -3.02 13.18
C LYS A 536 8.24 -3.24 12.97
N ARG A 537 9.10 -2.35 13.50
CA ARG A 537 10.56 -2.54 13.50
C ARG A 537 10.97 -3.75 14.34
N LEU A 538 10.41 -3.93 15.54
CA LEU A 538 10.63 -5.11 16.39
C LEU A 538 10.23 -6.41 15.68
N ILE A 539 9.05 -6.43 15.05
CA ILE A 539 8.58 -7.56 14.24
C ILE A 539 9.60 -7.88 13.14
N ASN A 540 10.07 -6.88 12.41
CA ASN A 540 11.03 -7.13 11.34
C ASN A 540 12.37 -7.66 11.83
N HIS A 541 12.90 -7.16 12.95
CA HIS A 541 14.09 -7.74 13.60
C HIS A 541 13.87 -9.21 13.97
N ARG A 542 12.69 -9.55 14.51
CA ARG A 542 12.29 -10.93 14.79
C ARG A 542 12.18 -11.78 13.51
N LEU A 543 11.90 -11.16 12.36
CA LEU A 543 11.87 -11.79 11.04
C LEU A 543 13.23 -11.82 10.33
N GLY A 544 14.29 -11.28 10.95
CA GLY A 544 15.67 -11.31 10.45
C GLY A 544 16.16 -10.04 9.76
N LEU A 545 15.41 -8.94 9.83
CA LEU A 545 15.90 -7.63 9.39
C LEU A 545 17.01 -7.13 10.33
N THR A 546 18.03 -6.49 9.77
CA THR A 546 19.11 -5.80 10.50
C THR A 546 19.34 -4.41 9.90
N GLY A 547 20.23 -3.61 10.50
CA GLY A 547 20.64 -2.32 9.92
C GLY A 547 21.20 -2.41 8.49
N GLU A 548 21.76 -3.56 8.08
CA GLU A 548 22.28 -3.77 6.72
C GLU A 548 21.18 -3.78 5.64
N ASN A 549 19.94 -4.04 6.05
CA ASN A 549 18.77 -4.01 5.17
C ASN A 549 18.34 -2.59 4.81
N ASP A 550 18.69 -1.58 5.62
CA ASP A 550 18.29 -0.19 5.41
C ASP A 550 19.23 0.47 4.37
N ARG A 551 19.06 0.06 3.11
CA ARG A 551 19.91 0.49 1.98
C ARG A 551 19.09 0.98 0.80
N LEU A 552 19.74 1.73 -0.09
CA LEU A 552 19.19 2.09 -1.39
C LEU A 552 19.77 1.24 -2.52
N PRO A 553 18.98 0.95 -3.57
CA PRO A 553 19.46 0.35 -4.82
C PRO A 553 20.59 1.16 -5.46
N GLY A 554 21.51 0.47 -6.14
CA GLY A 554 22.67 1.10 -6.78
C GLY A 554 22.29 2.16 -7.82
N HIS A 555 21.20 1.96 -8.56
CA HIS A 555 20.72 2.94 -9.56
C HIS A 555 20.32 4.28 -8.94
N LEU A 556 19.75 4.28 -7.73
CA LEU A 556 19.36 5.51 -7.03
C LEU A 556 20.56 6.24 -6.40
N LEU A 557 21.72 5.59 -6.37
CA LEU A 557 22.98 6.14 -5.89
C LEU A 557 23.91 6.58 -7.03
N LYS A 558 23.43 6.54 -8.28
CA LYS A 558 24.13 7.07 -9.46
C LYS A 558 23.48 8.38 -9.91
N PRO A 559 24.26 9.41 -10.27
CA PRO A 559 23.69 10.65 -10.79
C PRO A 559 23.01 10.39 -12.14
N LEU A 560 21.87 11.04 -12.38
CA LEU A 560 21.22 11.03 -13.68
C LEU A 560 21.97 11.94 -14.67
N PRO A 561 22.00 11.57 -15.97
CA PRO A 561 22.64 12.38 -17.01
C PRO A 561 21.83 13.63 -17.37
N ASP A 562 20.52 13.65 -17.08
CA ASP A 562 19.59 14.70 -17.48
C ASP A 562 18.42 14.88 -16.48
N GLY A 563 17.55 15.86 -16.76
CA GLY A 563 16.34 16.14 -15.97
C GLY A 563 16.57 17.05 -14.76
N GLY A 564 15.50 17.28 -13.98
CA GLY A 564 15.51 18.20 -12.84
C GLY A 564 16.41 17.78 -11.66
N SER A 565 16.92 16.55 -11.68
CA SER A 565 17.81 15.97 -10.67
C SER A 565 19.20 15.59 -11.24
N ALA A 566 19.53 16.04 -12.45
CA ALA A 566 20.81 15.75 -13.11
C ALA A 566 22.00 16.07 -12.19
N GLY A 567 22.95 15.13 -12.11
CA GLY A 567 24.18 15.29 -11.32
C GLY A 567 24.03 15.19 -9.80
N TYR A 568 22.81 15.09 -9.25
CA TYR A 568 22.59 14.97 -7.81
C TYR A 568 22.41 13.52 -7.36
N VAL A 569 22.95 13.21 -6.18
CA VAL A 569 22.73 11.96 -5.44
C VAL A 569 22.53 12.32 -3.96
N PRO A 570 21.53 11.75 -3.27
CA PRO A 570 21.34 12.03 -1.85
C PRO A 570 22.54 11.55 -1.01
N PRO A 571 22.99 12.31 0.02
CA PRO A 571 24.05 11.89 0.93
C PRO A 571 23.55 10.82 1.92
N PHE A 572 23.15 9.66 1.39
CA PHE A 572 22.33 8.66 2.08
C PHE A 572 22.93 8.16 3.41
N LYS A 573 24.24 7.95 3.48
CA LYS A 573 24.90 7.46 4.70
C LYS A 573 24.75 8.44 5.88
N GLU A 574 24.93 9.73 5.62
CA GLU A 574 24.77 10.79 6.62
C GLU A 574 23.30 10.94 7.02
N MET A 575 22.39 10.86 6.04
CA MET A 575 20.95 10.90 6.28
C MET A 575 20.49 9.74 7.16
N LEU A 576 20.94 8.51 6.88
CA LEU A 576 20.55 7.32 7.64
C LEU A 576 21.05 7.37 9.08
N ALA A 577 22.30 7.82 9.29
CA ALA A 577 22.84 8.00 10.63
C ALA A 577 22.03 9.02 11.44
N ALA A 578 21.68 10.17 10.84
CA ALA A 578 20.83 11.17 11.48
C ALA A 578 19.41 10.64 11.74
N TYR A 579 18.89 9.76 10.87
CA TYR A 579 17.60 9.13 11.06
C TYR A 579 17.59 8.16 12.24
N TYR A 580 18.60 7.31 12.39
CA TYR A 580 18.74 6.45 13.57
C TYR A 580 18.85 7.25 14.86
N GLN A 581 19.61 8.35 14.85
CA GLN A 581 19.67 9.26 15.99
C GLN A 581 18.29 9.85 16.32
N ALA A 582 17.57 10.36 15.31
CA ALA A 582 16.24 10.94 15.51
C ALA A 582 15.22 9.93 16.02
N ARG A 583 15.37 8.66 15.65
CA ARG A 583 14.54 7.54 16.07
C ARG A 583 14.89 6.98 17.46
N GLY A 584 16.04 7.34 18.03
CA GLY A 584 16.57 6.64 19.19
C GLY A 584 16.87 5.18 18.89
N TRP A 585 17.48 4.92 17.73
CA TRP A 585 17.91 3.59 17.30
C TRP A 585 19.43 3.48 17.37
N ASP A 586 19.90 2.29 17.68
CA ASP A 586 21.32 1.95 17.68
C ASP A 586 21.90 2.01 16.25
N PRO A 587 23.03 2.71 16.04
CA PRO A 587 23.56 2.96 14.71
C PRO A 587 24.15 1.74 14.01
N GLU A 588 24.54 0.69 14.74
CA GLU A 588 25.15 -0.51 14.17
C GLU A 588 24.09 -1.55 13.81
N THR A 589 23.17 -1.80 14.73
CA THR A 589 22.15 -2.84 14.62
C THR A 589 20.86 -2.34 13.98
N GLY A 590 20.59 -1.02 14.05
CA GLY A 590 19.32 -0.43 13.64
C GLY A 590 18.15 -0.84 14.55
N ARG A 591 18.41 -1.27 15.78
CA ARG A 591 17.40 -1.62 16.80
C ARG A 591 17.00 -0.38 17.59
N PRO A 592 15.72 -0.22 17.97
CA PRO A 592 15.35 0.78 18.98
C PRO A 592 16.12 0.54 20.29
N THR A 593 16.62 1.62 20.91
CA THR A 593 17.33 1.51 22.20
C THR A 593 16.37 1.12 23.33
N SER A 594 16.91 0.53 24.40
CA SER A 594 16.12 0.13 25.57
C SER A 594 15.38 1.32 26.22
N GLU A 595 16.02 2.49 26.31
CA GLU A 595 15.37 3.74 26.74
C GLU A 595 14.17 4.12 25.85
N ARG A 596 14.33 3.99 24.53
CA ARG A 596 13.25 4.29 23.57
C ARG A 596 12.10 3.29 23.71
N LEU A 597 12.40 2.00 23.88
CA LEU A 597 11.39 0.96 24.08
C LEU A 597 10.60 1.15 25.37
N GLU A 598 11.27 1.50 26.47
CA GLU A 598 10.62 1.82 27.73
C GLU A 598 9.69 3.04 27.59
N SER A 599 10.14 4.10 26.91
CA SER A 599 9.33 5.31 26.70
C SER A 599 8.06 5.08 25.87
N LEU A 600 8.03 4.01 25.07
CA LEU A 600 6.91 3.65 24.19
C LEU A 600 6.09 2.47 24.73
N ASP A 601 6.37 1.99 25.94
CA ASP A 601 5.74 0.81 26.54
C ASP A 601 5.90 -0.47 25.70
N LEU A 602 7.06 -0.63 25.04
CA LEU A 602 7.34 -1.75 24.13
C LEU A 602 8.27 -2.82 24.71
N THR A 603 8.70 -2.69 25.97
CA THR A 603 9.67 -3.61 26.59
C THR A 603 9.19 -5.07 26.63
N GLU A 604 7.87 -5.32 26.74
CA GLU A 604 7.31 -6.69 26.72
C GLU A 604 7.34 -7.36 25.33
N TRP A 605 7.57 -6.59 24.27
CA TRP A 605 7.58 -7.05 22.87
C TRP A 605 8.97 -7.46 22.39
N ILE A 606 9.92 -7.48 23.31
CA ILE A 606 11.30 -7.87 23.07
C ILE A 606 11.38 -9.40 23.02
N SER A 607 11.99 -9.96 21.98
CA SER A 607 12.25 -11.40 21.90
C SER A 607 13.43 -11.80 22.79
N ASP A 608 13.48 -13.04 23.29
CA ASP A 608 14.58 -13.56 24.13
C ASP A 608 16.00 -13.37 23.54
N ASN A 609 16.13 -13.20 22.21
CA ASN A 609 17.40 -12.97 21.50
C ASN A 609 17.79 -11.49 21.33
N TRP A 610 17.10 -10.59 22.04
CA TRP A 610 17.37 -9.16 22.04
C TRP A 610 18.36 -8.84 23.16
N THR A 611 19.62 -9.23 22.96
CA THR A 611 20.70 -8.78 23.83
C THR A 611 21.16 -7.40 23.36
N ASP A 612 21.35 -6.49 24.31
CA ASP A 612 21.95 -5.16 24.13
C ASP A 612 23.31 -5.22 23.41
#